data_AF-A0AAW1CRI7-F1
#
_entry.id   AF-A0AAW1CRI7-F1
#
_cell.length_a   1.000
_cell.length_b   1.000
_cell.length_c   1.000
_cell.angle_alpha   90.00
_cell.angle_beta   90.00
_cell.angle_gamma   90.00
#
_symmetry.space_group_name_H-M   'P 1'
#
loop_
_entity.id
_entity.type
_entity.pdbx_description
1 polymer ?
#
loop_
_entity_poly.entity_id
_entity_poly.type
_entity_poly.pdbx_seq_one_letter_code
_entity_poly.pdbx_strand_id
1 'polypeptide(L)'
;MYESLPALWKVKSKEYTDRNKKSKAYDKLLEIYRERYPNATREDVAKKINSLRTNFRKELRKTNDLRKSGYYYESTLWYFNTMKFLIDEETATEVNDSGNVHEDECKVS
;
A
#
# COMPACT_ATOMS: atom_id res chain seq x y z
N MET A 1 -8.00 10.14 3.02
CA MET A 1 -6.92 11.09 2.64
C MET A 1 -5.97 10.51 1.59
N TYR A 2 -5.35 9.34 1.82
CA TYR A 2 -4.50 8.73 0.78
C TYR A 2 -5.29 8.34 -0.48
N GLU A 3 -6.46 7.73 -0.31
CA GLU A 3 -7.42 7.41 -1.39
C GLU A 3 -7.81 8.64 -2.23
N SER A 4 -7.99 9.80 -1.61
CA SER A 4 -8.35 11.05 -2.30
C SER A 4 -7.20 11.72 -3.07
N LEU A 5 -6.01 11.12 -3.10
CA LEU A 5 -4.81 11.66 -3.78
C LEU A 5 -4.37 10.75 -4.94
N PRO A 6 -5.11 10.70 -6.06
CA PRO A 6 -4.83 9.81 -7.18
C PRO A 6 -3.44 10.01 -7.80
N ALA A 7 -2.86 11.21 -7.67
CA ALA A 7 -1.49 11.52 -8.08
C ALA A 7 -0.42 10.63 -7.40
N LEU A 8 -0.74 10.00 -6.26
CA LEU A 8 0.20 9.18 -5.50
C LEU A 8 0.07 7.67 -5.76
N TRP A 9 -1.09 7.22 -6.22
CA TRP A 9 -1.39 5.78 -6.24
C TRP A 9 -2.03 5.27 -7.53
N LYS A 10 -2.67 6.15 -8.32
CA LYS A 10 -3.42 5.75 -9.52
C LYS A 10 -2.56 5.92 -10.77
N VAL A 11 -1.81 4.89 -11.15
CA VAL A 11 -0.83 4.93 -12.24
C VAL A 11 -1.47 5.31 -13.58
N LYS A 12 -2.72 4.87 -13.79
CA LYS A 12 -3.49 5.16 -15.00
C LYS A 12 -4.05 6.60 -15.06
N SER A 13 -3.89 7.40 -14.01
CA SER A 13 -4.37 8.80 -14.00
C SER A 13 -3.35 9.75 -14.63
N LYS A 14 -3.82 10.72 -15.41
CA LYS A 14 -3.01 11.86 -15.89
C LYS A 14 -2.35 12.64 -14.73
N GLU A 15 -2.95 12.57 -13.54
CA GLU A 15 -2.44 13.25 -12.35
C GLU A 15 -1.21 12.55 -11.75
N TYR A 16 -1.01 11.26 -12.03
CA TYR A 16 0.17 10.52 -11.59
C TYR A 16 1.43 10.97 -12.33
N THR A 17 1.28 11.36 -13.60
CA THR A 17 2.37 11.92 -14.43
C THR A 17 2.67 13.39 -14.11
N ASP A 18 1.77 14.08 -13.43
CA ASP A 18 1.93 15.49 -13.06
C ASP A 18 2.80 15.62 -11.79
N ARG A 19 4.07 16.00 -11.99
CA ARG A 19 5.05 16.20 -10.91
C ARG A 19 4.60 17.24 -9.89
N ASN A 20 3.88 18.28 -10.30
CA ASN A 20 3.44 19.35 -9.41
C ASN A 20 2.30 18.85 -8.50
N LYS A 21 1.32 18.14 -9.08
CA LYS A 21 0.26 17.49 -8.30
C LYS A 21 0.82 16.45 -7.34
N LYS A 22 1.80 15.66 -7.78
CA LYS A 22 2.49 14.68 -6.94
C LYS A 22 3.21 15.35 -5.76
N SER A 23 3.95 16.43 -6.00
CA SER A 23 4.60 17.20 -4.92
C SER A 23 3.58 17.72 -3.91
N LYS A 24 2.51 18.38 -4.38
CA LYS A 24 1.45 18.93 -3.51
C LYS A 24 0.77 17.85 -2.67
N ALA A 25 0.57 16.66 -3.25
CA ALA A 25 -0.01 15.53 -2.53
C ALA A 25 0.93 15.02 -1.43
N TYR A 26 2.24 14.92 -1.69
CA TYR A 26 3.23 14.59 -0.66
C TYR A 26 3.33 15.64 0.44
N ASP A 27 3.21 16.93 0.10
CA ASP A 27 3.22 18.02 1.09
C ASP A 27 2.05 17.92 2.07
N LYS A 28 0.84 17.65 1.57
CA LYS A 28 -0.33 17.43 2.43
C LYS A 28 -0.15 16.25 3.37
N LEU A 29 0.44 15.16 2.88
CA LEU A 29 0.72 13.99 3.72
C LEU A 29 1.81 14.28 4.75
N LEU A 30 2.82 15.07 4.39
CA LEU A 30 3.87 15.49 5.29
C LEU A 30 3.35 16.37 6.42
N GLU A 31 2.46 17.32 6.11
CA GLU A 31 1.83 18.19 7.11
C GLU A 31 1.12 17.38 8.20
N ILE A 32 0.27 16.43 7.80
CA ILE A 32 -0.44 15.52 8.72
C ILE A 32 0.57 14.63 9.48
N TYR A 33 1.58 14.11 8.79
CA TYR A 33 2.57 13.25 9.42
C TYR A 33 3.41 14.00 10.47
N ARG A 34 3.62 15.30 10.27
CA ARG A 34 4.32 16.17 11.21
C ARG A 34 3.55 16.48 12.48
N GLU A 35 2.21 16.35 12.48
CA GLU A 35 1.42 16.44 13.72
C GLU A 35 1.88 15.42 14.77
N ARG A 36 2.36 14.24 14.32
CA ARG A 36 2.91 13.20 15.19
C ARG A 36 4.44 13.13 15.18
N TYR A 37 5.07 13.48 14.07
CA TYR A 37 6.53 13.43 13.88
C TYR A 37 7.06 14.78 13.36
N PRO A 38 7.29 15.78 14.23
CA PRO A 38 7.58 17.16 13.82
C PRO A 38 8.76 17.32 12.86
N ASN A 39 9.78 16.46 13.01
CA ASN A 39 11.00 16.48 12.21
C ASN A 39 10.93 15.62 10.95
N ALA A 40 9.76 15.05 10.64
CA ALA A 40 9.64 14.19 9.48
C ALA A 40 9.89 14.95 8.19
N THR A 41 10.40 14.20 7.22
CA THR A 41 10.70 14.64 5.86
C THR A 41 9.75 13.98 4.86
N ARG A 42 9.71 14.51 3.63
CA ARG A 42 8.97 13.86 2.53
C ARG A 42 9.46 12.42 2.28
N GLU A 43 10.75 12.15 2.53
CA GLU A 43 11.32 10.83 2.37
C GLU A 43 10.76 9.84 3.39
N ASP A 44 10.58 10.26 4.65
CA ASP A 44 9.99 9.42 5.70
C ASP A 44 8.55 9.05 5.37
N VAL A 45 7.78 10.02 4.85
CA VAL A 45 6.41 9.79 4.37
C VAL A 45 6.40 8.81 3.21
N ALA A 46 7.29 8.98 2.22
CA ALA A 46 7.40 8.07 1.09
C ALA A 46 7.79 6.65 1.52
N LYS A 47 8.78 6.51 2.41
CA LYS A 47 9.18 5.24 3.04
C LYS A 47 8.00 4.59 3.75
N LYS A 48 7.26 5.36 4.55
CA LYS A 48 6.09 4.85 5.29
C LYS A 48 4.99 4.35 4.35
N ILE A 49 4.68 5.10 3.29
CA ILE A 49 3.71 4.70 2.27
C ILE A 49 4.16 3.42 1.56
N ASN A 50 5.44 3.32 1.20
CA ASN A 50 5.99 2.13 0.56
C ASN A 50 5.90 0.91 1.47
N SER A 51 6.29 1.03 2.75
CA SER A 51 6.15 -0.06 3.72
C SER A 51 4.69 -0.49 3.91
N LEU A 52 3.75 0.45 3.97
CA LEU A 52 2.33 0.15 4.04
C LEU A 52 1.84 -0.60 2.80
N ARG A 53 2.25 -0.16 1.59
CA ARG A 53 1.89 -0.85 0.34
C ARG A 53 2.47 -2.27 0.29
N THR A 54 3.70 -2.46 0.71
CA THR A 54 4.32 -3.79 0.77
C THR A 54 3.57 -4.71 1.73
N ASN A 55 3.21 -4.23 2.92
CA ASN A 55 2.41 -5.02 3.87
C ASN A 55 1.01 -5.33 3.33
N PHE A 56 0.35 -4.35 2.72
CA PHE A 56 -0.95 -4.53 2.10
C PHE A 56 -0.94 -5.62 1.02
N ARG A 57 0.08 -5.64 0.15
CA ARG A 57 0.24 -6.69 -0.87
C ARG A 57 0.43 -8.07 -0.28
N LYS A 58 1.28 -8.19 0.76
CA LYS A 58 1.50 -9.46 1.46
C LYS A 58 0.19 -9.99 2.04
N GLU A 59 -0.56 -9.11 2.69
CA GLU A 59 -1.87 -9.45 3.27
C GLU A 59 -2.90 -9.83 2.20
N LEU A 60 -2.91 -9.11 1.07
CA LEU A 60 -3.80 -9.39 -0.06
C LEU A 60 -3.48 -10.75 -0.68
N ARG A 61 -2.20 -11.08 -0.89
CA ARG A 61 -1.75 -12.38 -1.40
C ARG A 61 -2.18 -13.51 -0.47
N LYS A 62 -1.89 -13.38 0.83
CA LYS A 62 -2.33 -14.35 1.86
C LYS A 62 -3.84 -14.57 1.82
N THR A 63 -4.62 -13.49 1.73
CA THR A 63 -6.08 -13.57 1.61
C THR A 63 -6.51 -14.33 0.35
N ASN A 64 -5.87 -14.04 -0.79
CA ASN A 64 -6.19 -14.68 -2.06
C ASN A 64 -5.78 -16.17 -2.07
N ASP A 65 -4.63 -16.53 -1.51
CA ASP A 65 -4.12 -17.90 -1.46
C ASP A 65 -4.95 -18.79 -0.54
N LEU A 66 -5.37 -18.27 0.62
CA LEU A 66 -6.31 -18.97 1.51
C LEU A 66 -7.66 -19.18 0.80
N ARG A 67 -8.17 -18.15 0.11
CA ARG A 67 -9.42 -18.25 -0.67
C ARG A 67 -9.33 -19.30 -1.78
N LYS A 68 -8.20 -19.37 -2.51
CA LYS A 68 -7.96 -20.41 -3.53
C LYS A 68 -7.93 -21.81 -2.92
N SER A 69 -7.44 -21.94 -1.70
CA SER A 69 -7.40 -23.19 -0.94
C SER A 69 -8.75 -23.55 -0.29
N GLY A 70 -9.80 -22.76 -0.54
CA GLY A 70 -11.15 -22.99 0.01
C GLY A 70 -11.37 -22.44 1.41
N TYR A 71 -10.40 -21.71 1.97
CA TYR A 71 -10.51 -21.10 3.30
C TYR A 71 -10.85 -19.62 3.18
N TYR A 72 -11.83 -19.17 3.97
CA TYR A 72 -12.15 -17.75 4.07
C TYR A 72 -11.21 -17.08 5.09
N TYR A 73 -10.50 -16.05 4.64
CA TYR A 73 -9.68 -15.19 5.50
C TYR A 73 -10.09 -13.74 5.30
N GLU A 74 -10.40 -13.08 6.41
CA GLU A 74 -10.66 -11.65 6.42
C GLU A 74 -9.64 -10.98 7.34
N SER A 75 -8.87 -10.04 6.79
CA SER A 75 -7.90 -9.27 7.58
C SER A 75 -8.64 -8.35 8.56
N THR A 76 -8.30 -8.42 9.84
CA THR A 76 -8.84 -7.54 10.89
C THR A 76 -8.11 -6.19 10.97
N LEU A 77 -7.16 -5.95 10.07
CA LEU A 77 -6.32 -4.76 10.10
C LEU A 77 -7.08 -3.54 9.57
N TRP A 78 -7.24 -2.52 10.42
CA TRP A 78 -7.96 -1.29 10.05
C TRP A 78 -7.38 -0.63 8.79
N TYR A 79 -6.06 -0.65 8.61
CA TYR A 79 -5.40 -0.08 7.43
C TYR A 79 -5.63 -0.91 6.17
N PHE A 80 -5.87 -2.22 6.29
CA PHE A 80 -6.14 -3.09 5.15
C PHE A 80 -7.46 -2.69 4.49
N ASN A 81 -8.49 -2.44 5.29
CA ASN A 81 -9.78 -1.98 4.78
C ASN A 81 -9.67 -0.61 4.09
N THR A 82 -8.91 0.33 4.65
CA THR A 82 -8.72 1.66 4.05
C THR A 82 -7.83 1.65 2.81
N MET A 83 -7.09 0.57 2.55
CA MET A 83 -6.22 0.40 1.38
C MET A 83 -6.84 -0.48 0.28
N LYS A 84 -8.06 -1.01 0.47
CA LYS A 84 -8.75 -1.86 -0.52
C LYS A 84 -8.90 -1.19 -1.90
N PHE A 85 -8.95 0.13 -1.98
CA PHE A 85 -8.99 0.86 -3.26
C PHE A 85 -7.74 0.66 -4.12
N LEU A 86 -6.64 0.13 -3.56
CA LEU A 86 -5.41 -0.20 -4.30
C LEU A 86 -5.46 -1.56 -4.99
N ILE A 87 -6.47 -2.41 -4.71
CA ILE A 87 -6.57 -3.76 -5.28
C ILE A 87 -6.58 -3.71 -6.82
N ASP A 88 -7.33 -2.78 -7.40
CA ASP A 88 -7.45 -2.65 -8.87
C ASP A 88 -6.13 -2.25 -9.54
N GLU A 89 -5.27 -1.51 -8.85
CA GLU A 89 -3.94 -1.13 -9.35
C GLU A 89 -2.92 -2.26 -9.13
N GLU A 90 -3.05 -3.04 -8.06
CA GLU A 90 -2.13 -4.13 -7.73
C GLU A 90 -2.39 -5.39 -8.57
N THR A 91 -3.65 -5.76 -8.78
CA THR A 91 -4.05 -6.87 -9.67
C THR A 91 -3.61 -6.65 -11.12
N ALA A 92 -3.47 -5.40 -11.55
CA ALA A 92 -2.90 -5.06 -12.86
C ALA A 92 -1.36 -5.19 -12.93
N THR A 93 -0.68 -5.25 -11.78
CA THR A 93 0.79 -5.31 -11.66
C THR A 93 1.30 -6.73 -11.37
N GLU A 94 0.48 -7.61 -10.80
CA GLU A 94 0.82 -9.03 -10.51
C GLU A 94 1.20 -9.87 -11.76
N VAL A 95 1.03 -9.34 -12.97
CA VAL A 95 1.54 -9.97 -14.20
C VAL A 95 3.08 -9.93 -14.33
N ASN A 96 3.80 -9.20 -13.47
CA ASN A 96 5.26 -8.99 -13.64
C ASN A 96 6.16 -9.21 -12.40
N ASP A 97 5.65 -9.56 -11.22
CA ASP A 97 6.50 -9.71 -10.01
C ASP A 97 6.56 -11.17 -9.53
N SER A 98 7.21 -12.00 -10.36
CA SER A 98 7.72 -13.30 -9.91
C SER A 98 8.97 -13.07 -9.07
N GLY A 99 8.85 -13.23 -7.75
CA GLY A 99 10.00 -13.55 -6.89
C GLY A 99 10.28 -12.57 -5.76
N ASN A 100 9.70 -12.83 -4.59
CA ASN A 100 10.51 -13.17 -3.42
C ASN A 100 9.62 -13.84 -2.36
N VAL A 101 9.65 -15.16 -2.32
CA VAL A 101 9.17 -15.95 -1.19
C VAL A 101 10.14 -15.66 -0.04
N HIS A 102 9.64 -15.07 1.05
CA HIS A 102 10.25 -15.29 2.35
C HIS A 102 9.30 -16.18 3.11
N GLU A 103 9.69 -17.46 3.15
CA GLU A 103 9.30 -18.41 4.18
C GLU A 103 9.62 -17.80 5.53
N ASP A 104 8.60 -17.60 6.36
CA ASP A 104 8.80 -17.54 7.80
C ASP A 104 7.96 -18.66 8.40
N GLU A 105 8.69 -19.65 8.93
CA GLU A 105 8.24 -20.87 9.55
C GLU A 105 7.09 -20.65 10.54
N CYS A 106 5.99 -21.35 10.34
CA CYS A 106 5.02 -21.59 11.39
C CYS A 106 5.57 -22.69 12.31
N LYS A 107 6.29 -22.33 13.38
CA LYS A 107 6.58 -23.27 14.46
C LYS A 107 5.30 -23.49 15.28
N VAL A 108 4.65 -24.61 14.99
CA VAL A 108 3.69 -25.28 15.86
C VAL A 108 4.45 -26.11 16.90
N SER A 109 3.92 -26.08 18.13
CA SER A 109 4.26 -26.87 19.32
C SER A 109 5.50 -26.49 20.12
#